data_AF-A0A8C1S270-F1
#
_entry.id   AF-A0A8C1S270-F1
#
_cell.length_a   1.000
_cell.length_b   1.000
_cell.length_c   1.000
_cell.angle_alpha   90.00
_cell.angle_beta   90.00
_cell.angle_gamma   90.00
#
_symmetry.space_group_name_H-M   'P 1'
#
loop_
_entity.id
_entity.type
_entity.pdbx_description
1 polymer ?
#
loop_
_entity_poly.entity_id
_entity_poly.type
_entity_poly.pdbx_seq_one_letter_code
_entity_poly.pdbx_strand_id
1 'polypeptide(L)' 'MVALGLTLAAAGFAGRYAMQAMKHMEPQVKLALEASKSAFGSGYYRGGFEPKMTRREASLILGISPTANKN' A
#
# COMPACT_ATOMS: atom_id res chain seq x y z
N MET A 1 28.12 -28.26 -0.31
CA MET A 1 27.18 -28.07 -1.45
C MET A 1 25.85 -28.78 -1.28
N VAL A 2 25.80 -30.02 -0.77
CA VAL A 2 24.54 -30.77 -0.58
C VAL A 2 23.60 -30.17 0.48
N ALA A 3 24.15 -29.65 1.59
CA ALA A 3 23.35 -29.02 2.65
C ALA A 3 22.60 -27.77 2.16
N LEU A 4 23.23 -26.95 1.32
CA LEU A 4 22.61 -25.76 0.73
C LEU A 4 21.45 -26.13 -0.21
N GLY A 5 21.60 -27.22 -0.97
CA GLY A 5 20.54 -27.74 -1.83
C GLY A 5 19.35 -28.26 -1.03
N LEU A 6 19.61 -28.99 0.06
CA LEU A 6 18.56 -29.50 0.97
C LEU A 6 17.78 -28.37 1.65
N THR A 7 18.46 -27.32 2.12
CA THR A 7 17.77 -26.17 2.73
C THR A 7 16.91 -25.41 1.72
N LEU A 8 17.39 -25.25 0.49
CA LEU A 8 16.64 -24.57 -0.56
C LEU A 8 15.39 -25.38 -0.97
N ALA A 9 15.53 -26.70 -1.06
CA ALA A 9 14.43 -27.61 -1.32
C ALA A 9 13.38 -27.59 -0.19
N ALA A 10 13.82 -27.67 1.07
CA ALA A 10 12.93 -27.62 2.23
C ALA A 10 12.19 -26.28 2.33
N ALA A 11 12.88 -25.15 2.12
CA ALA A 11 12.27 -23.83 2.11
C ALA A 11 11.23 -23.67 0.98
N GLY A 12 11.53 -24.18 -0.22
CA GLY A 12 10.59 -24.18 -1.34
C GLY A 12 9.34 -25.02 -1.07
N PHE A 13 9.49 -26.19 -0.45
CA PHE A 13 8.36 -27.08 -0.13
C PHE A 13 7.46 -26.50 0.98
N ALA A 14 8.07 -25.98 2.05
CA ALA A 14 7.34 -25.30 3.13
C ALA A 14 6.62 -24.05 2.60
N GLY A 15 7.29 -23.25 1.76
CA GLY A 15 6.69 -22.08 1.11
C GLY A 15 5.49 -22.42 0.23
N ARG A 16 5.57 -23.51 -0.55
CA ARG A 16 4.46 -23.98 -1.39
C ARG A 16 3.23 -24.38 -0.56
N TYR A 17 3.46 -25.04 0.58
CA TYR A 17 2.39 -25.44 1.49
C TYR A 17 1.72 -24.23 2.16
N ALA A 18 2.52 -23.27 2.62
CA ALA A 18 2.02 -22.01 3.16
C ALA A 18 1.18 -21.23 2.13
N MET A 19 1.65 -21.14 0.87
CA MET A 19 0.89 -20.50 -0.21
C MET A 19 -0.40 -21.24 -0.55
N GLN A 20 -0.42 -22.58 -0.54
CA GLN A 20 -1.66 -23.34 -0.74
C GLN A 20 -2.66 -23.12 0.40
N ALA A 21 -2.22 -23.09 1.66
CA ALA A 21 -3.08 -22.79 2.80
C ALA A 21 -3.66 -21.36 2.71
N MET A 22 -2.86 -20.37 2.31
CA MET A 22 -3.32 -19.00 2.07
C MET A 22 -4.30 -18.89 0.90
N LYS A 23 -4.23 -19.80 -0.09
CA LYS A 23 -5.16 -19.83 -1.23
C LYS A 23 -6.59 -20.21 -0.82
N HIS A 24 -6.76 -20.98 0.25
CA HIS A 24 -8.08 -21.22 0.86
C HIS A 24 -8.60 -20.01 1.65
N MET A 25 -7.74 -19.05 1.98
CA MET A 25 -8.06 -17.77 2.65
C MET A 25 -8.03 -16.58 1.67
N GLU A 26 -8.22 -16.84 0.38
CA GLU A 26 -8.21 -15.85 -0.71
C GLU A 26 -8.95 -14.53 -0.41
N PRO A 27 -10.18 -14.51 0.17
CA PRO A 27 -10.87 -13.24 0.40
C PRO A 27 -10.18 -12.36 1.44
N GLN A 28 -9.60 -12.93 2.50
CA GLN A 28 -8.90 -12.16 3.54
C GLN A 28 -7.53 -11.69 3.06
N VAL A 29 -6.82 -12.52 2.30
CA VAL A 29 -5.51 -12.16 1.73
C VAL A 29 -5.67 -11.07 0.66
N LYS A 30 -6.72 -11.14 -0.18
CA LYS A 30 -7.03 -10.07 -1.13
C LYS A 30 -7.35 -8.76 -0.43
N LEU A 31 -8.15 -8.79 0.64
CA LEU A 31 -8.42 -7.60 1.45
C LEU A 31 -7.17 -7.02 2.11
N ALA A 32 -6.31 -7.87 2.68
CA ALA A 32 -5.04 -7.42 3.26
C ALA A 32 -4.07 -6.86 2.21
N LEU A 33 -4.04 -7.46 1.02
CA LEU A 33 -3.22 -7.00 -0.10
C LEU A 33 -3.75 -5.69 -0.71
N GLU A 34 -5.07 -5.56 -0.87
CA GLU A 34 -5.77 -4.33 -1.27
C GLU A 34 -5.53 -3.21 -0.24
N ALA A 35 -5.66 -3.50 1.05
CA ALA A 35 -5.38 -2.56 2.13
C ALA A 35 -3.90 -2.15 2.15
N SER A 36 -2.97 -3.06 1.85
CA SER A 36 -1.56 -2.71 1.70
C SER A 36 -1.32 -1.84 0.46
N LYS A 37 -1.96 -2.14 -0.68
CA LYS A 37 -1.87 -1.32 -1.90
C LYS A 37 -2.47 0.08 -1.70
N SER A 38 -3.57 0.20 -0.96
CA SER A 38 -4.15 1.50 -0.64
C SER A 38 -3.27 2.28 0.33
N ALA A 39 -2.63 1.60 1.31
CA ALA A 39 -1.69 2.22 2.24
C ALA A 39 -0.45 2.80 1.54
N PHE A 40 0.04 2.18 0.47
CA PHE A 40 1.20 2.68 -0.29
C PHE A 40 0.84 3.61 -1.48
N GLY A 41 -0.43 3.67 -1.90
CA GLY A 41 -0.82 4.28 -3.19
C GLY A 41 -1.85 5.41 -3.14
N SER A 42 -2.29 5.85 -1.95
CA SER A 42 -3.41 6.80 -1.82
C SER A 42 -3.10 8.14 -1.13
N GLY A 43 -1.84 8.40 -0.76
CA GLY A 43 -1.47 9.62 -0.03
C GLY A 43 -1.54 10.92 -0.82
N TYR A 44 -1.74 10.86 -2.14
CA TYR A 44 -1.73 12.04 -3.00
C TYR A 44 -3.12 12.32 -3.57
N TYR A 45 -3.53 13.59 -3.53
CA TYR A 45 -4.73 14.04 -4.22
C TYR A 45 -4.60 13.72 -5.71
N ARG A 46 -5.50 12.87 -6.22
CA ARG A 46 -5.49 12.46 -7.63
C ARG A 46 -6.12 13.56 -8.48
N GLY A 47 -5.37 14.05 -9.46
CA GLY A 47 -5.79 15.12 -10.38
C GLY A 47 -4.71 16.19 -10.55
N GLY A 48 -4.97 17.17 -11.42
CA GLY A 48 -4.19 18.41 -11.47
C GLY A 48 -4.74 19.46 -10.50
N PHE A 49 -4.16 20.66 -10.52
CA PHE A 49 -4.72 21.79 -9.78
C PHE A 49 -6.06 22.24 -10.38
N GLU A 50 -6.95 22.71 -9.52
CA GLU A 50 -8.18 23.39 -9.86
C GLU A 50 -7.85 24.64 -10.71
N PRO A 51 -8.61 24.96 -11.77
CA PRO A 51 -8.32 26.11 -12.62
C PRO A 51 -8.35 27.46 -11.90
N LYS A 52 -9.00 27.51 -10.73
CA LYS A 52 -9.13 28.69 -9.88
C LYS A 52 -8.59 28.34 -8.51
N MET A 53 -7.55 29.05 -8.06
CA MET A 53 -6.91 28.78 -6.78
C MET A 53 -7.88 29.00 -5.60
N THR A 54 -8.46 27.91 -5.09
CA THR A 54 -9.40 27.95 -3.97
C THR A 54 -8.66 27.94 -2.63
N ARG A 55 -9.34 28.38 -1.55
CA ARG A 55 -8.78 28.36 -0.19
C ARG A 55 -8.35 26.94 0.23
N ARG A 56 -9.11 25.93 -0.22
CA ARG A 56 -8.81 24.51 -0.01
C ARG A 56 -7.57 24.07 -0.78
N GLU A 57 -7.46 24.45 -2.04
CA GLU A 57 -6.27 24.13 -2.84
C GLU A 57 -5.00 24.78 -2.32
N ALA A 58 -5.07 26.07 -1.96
CA ALA A 58 -3.95 26.76 -1.32
C ALA A 58 -3.52 26.07 -0.02
N SER A 59 -4.47 25.60 0.78
CA SER A 59 -4.16 24.84 2.01
C SER A 59 -3.48 23.51 1.73
N LEU A 60 -3.88 22.80 0.66
CA LEU A 60 -3.26 21.54 0.23
C LEU A 60 -1.83 21.74 -0.31
N ILE A 61 -1.60 22.81 -1.08
CA ILE A 61 -0.28 23.15 -1.64
C ILE A 61 0.70 23.55 -0.52
N LEU A 62 0.24 24.39 0.41
CA LEU A 62 1.07 24.94 1.48
C LEU A 62 1.21 23.99 2.69
N GLY A 63 0.42 22.91 2.74
CA GLY A 63 0.41 21.97 3.87
C GLY A 63 -0.13 22.57 5.17
N ILE A 64 -1.01 23.57 5.08
CA ILE A 64 -1.63 24.25 6.24
C ILE A 64 -3.12 23.89 6.36
N SER A 65 -3.73 24.15 7.51
CA SER A 65 -5.18 24.01 7.66
C SER A 65 -5.93 25.01 6.76
N PRO A 66 -7.07 24.64 6.12
CA PRO A 66 -7.92 25.58 5.39
C PRO A 66 -8.51 26.69 6.26
N THR A 67 -8.46 26.54 7.59
CA THR A 67 -8.89 27.54 8.58
C THR A 67 -7.75 28.42 9.10
N ALA A 68 -6.52 28.26 8.58
CA ALA A 68 -5.38 29.05 9.03
C ALA A 68 -5.62 30.55 8.80
N ASN A 69 -5.32 31.36 9.81
CA ASN A 69 -5.52 32.81 9.77
C ASN A 69 -4.35 33.50 9.04
N LYS A 70 -4.66 34.60 8.36
CA LYS A 70 -3.66 35.46 7.71
C LYS A 70 -3.09 36.39 8.78
N ASN A 71 -2.06 35.94 9.48
CA ASN A 71 -1.27 36.80 10.36
C ASN A 71 -0.31 37.66 9.54
#